data_AF-A0A6L8A1Z0-F1
#
_entry.id   AF-A0A6L8A1Z0-F1
#
_cell.length_a   1.000
_cell.length_b   1.000
_cell.length_c   1.000
_cell.angle_alpha   90.00
_cell.angle_beta   90.00
_cell.angle_gamma   90.00
#
_symmetry.space_group_name_H-M   'P 1'
#
loop_
_entity.id
_entity.type
_entity.pdbx_description
1 polymer ?
#
loop_
_entity_poly.entity_id
_entity_poly.type
_entity_poly.pdbx_seq_one_letter_code
_entity_poly.pdbx_strand_id
1 'polypeptide(L)' 'MENVTVVDHPLVRHKLSHMRRKETDSARFRLLLREISLLLG' A
#
# COMPACT_ATOMS: atom_id res chain seq x y z
N MET A 1 -4.17 7.97 20.60
CA MET A 1 -3.58 7.03 19.61
C MET A 1 -3.50 5.60 20.18
N GLU A 2 -4.28 5.24 21.21
CA GLU A 2 -4.12 3.96 21.93
C GLU A 2 -4.43 2.70 21.10
N ASN A 3 -5.07 2.81 19.93
CA ASN A 3 -5.44 1.66 19.08
C ASN A 3 -5.02 1.84 17.62
N VAL A 4 -3.82 2.39 17.37
CA VAL A 4 -3.28 2.55 16.01
C VAL A 4 -2.01 1.73 15.86
N THR A 5 -2.02 0.76 14.95
CA THR A 5 -0.81 0.03 14.54
C THR A 5 -0.25 0.65 13.27
N VAL A 6 0.95 1.25 13.37
CA VAL A 6 1.69 1.72 12.20
C VAL A 6 2.51 0.55 11.66
N VAL A 7 2.23 0.15 10.43
CA VAL A 7 2.97 -0.94 9.78
C VAL A 7 4.23 -0.39 9.11
N ASP A 8 5.38 -0.64 9.73
CA ASP A 8 6.70 -0.26 9.20
C ASP A 8 7.35 -1.43 8.47
N HIS A 9 6.92 -1.68 7.23
CA HIS A 9 7.48 -2.72 6.38
C HIS A 9 7.96 -2.16 5.03
N PRO A 10 9.19 -2.48 4.57
CA PRO A 10 9.77 -1.88 3.37
C PRO A 10 8.93 -2.13 2.10
N LEU A 11 8.33 -3.31 1.95
CA LEU A 11 7.47 -3.60 0.80
C LEU A 11 6.16 -2.80 0.82
N VAL A 12 5.58 -2.57 2.01
CA VAL A 12 4.37 -1.75 2.15
C VAL A 12 4.69 -0.31 1.75
N ARG A 13 5.80 0.23 2.25
CA ARG A 13 6.27 1.58 1.88
C ARG A 13 6.53 1.71 0.38
N HIS A 14 7.22 0.73 -0.22
CA HIS A 14 7.53 0.74 -1.65
C HIS A 14 6.25 0.72 -2.51
N LYS A 15 5.31 -0.21 -2.23
CA LYS A 15 4.05 -0.33 -2.97
C LYS A 15 3.16 0.90 -2.80
N LEU A 16 3.06 1.43 -1.57
CA LEU A 16 2.29 2.65 -1.29
C LEU A 16 2.88 3.87 -2.02
N SER A 17 4.21 3.94 -2.13
CA SER A 17 4.89 5.00 -2.89
C SER A 17 4.51 4.98 -4.38
N HIS A 18 4.39 3.80 -4.98
CA HIS A 18 3.86 3.67 -6.34
C HIS A 18 2.37 4.01 -6.41
N MET A 19 1.56 3.50 -5.48
CA MET A 19 0.11 3.74 -5.45
C MET A 19 -0.27 5.23 -5.34
N ARG A 20 0.58 6.06 -4.71
CA ARG A 20 0.37 7.51 -4.57
C ARG A 20 0.73 8.34 -5.81
N ARG A 21 1.42 7.77 -6.80
CA ARG A 21 1.76 8.49 -8.04
C ARG A 21 0.51 8.80 -8.85
N LYS A 22 0.36 10.03 -9.34
CA LYS A 22 -0.82 10.47 -10.10
C LYS A 22 -0.96 9.75 -11.44
N GLU A 23 0.15 9.26 -11.96
CA GLU A 23 0.26 8.55 -13.24
C GLU A 23 -0.13 7.06 -13.11
N THR A 24 -0.40 6.58 -11.89
CA THR A 24 -0.84 5.20 -11.68
C THR A 24 -2.26 5.01 -12.20
N ASP A 25 -2.41 4.19 -13.23
CA ASP A 25 -3.72 3.85 -13.76
C ASP A 25 -4.57 3.01 -12.78
N SER A 26 -5.88 2.98 -13.05
CA SER A 26 -6.85 2.29 -12.20
C SER A 26 -6.60 0.79 -12.06
N ALA A 27 -6.01 0.13 -13.07
CA ALA A 27 -5.74 -1.31 -13.00
C ALA A 27 -4.57 -1.59 -12.06
N ARG A 28 -3.47 -0.85 -12.20
CA ARG A 28 -2.28 -0.95 -11.36
C ARG A 28 -2.58 -0.53 -9.93
N PHE A 29 -3.41 0.49 -9.71
CA PHE A 29 -3.85 0.89 -8.38
C PHE A 29 -4.56 -0.27 -7.64
N ARG A 30 -5.51 -0.94 -8.30
CA ARG A 30 -6.23 -2.09 -7.71
C ARG A 30 -5.30 -3.26 -7.41
N LEU A 31 -4.31 -3.52 -8.26
CA LEU A 31 -3.29 -4.55 -8.01
C LEU A 31 -2.47 -4.23 -6.76
N LEU A 32 -1.92 -3.01 -6.68
CA LEU A 32 -1.14 -2.56 -5.52
C LEU A 32 -1.94 -2.61 -4.22
N LEU A 33 -3.22 -2.21 -4.27
CA LEU A 33 -4.11 -2.30 -3.12
C LEU A 33 -4.25 -3.75 -2.63
N ARG A 34 -4.49 -4.70 -3.54
CA ARG A 34 -4.58 -6.13 -3.19
C ARG A 34 -3.28 -6.66 -2.60
N GLU A 35 -2.14 -6.30 -3.19
CA GLU A 35 -0.83 -6.70 -2.67
C GLU A 35 -0.55 -6.13 -1.28
N ILE A 36 -0.93 -4.88 -1.03
CA ILE A 36 -0.81 -4.26 0.29
C ILE A 36 -1.72 -4.97 1.29
N SER A 37 -2.97 -5.26 0.93
CA SER A 37 -3.89 -6.01 1.80
C SER A 37 -3.37 -7.38 2.19
N LEU A 38 -2.66 -8.08 1.29
CA LEU A 38 -2.01 -9.36 1.62
C LEU A 38 -0.86 -9.22 2.61
N LEU A 39 -0.15 -8.08 2.60
CA LEU A 39 0.94 -7.79 3.54
C LEU A 39 0.43 -7.32 4.91
N LEU A 40 -0.80 -6.79 4.97
CA LEU A 40 -1.45 -6.33 6.20
C LEU A 40 -2.27 -7.42 6.90
N GLY A 41 -2.31 -8.63 6.33
CA GLY A 41 -3.11 -9.77 6.79
C GLY A 41 -2.86 -10.16 8.23
#